data_AF-A0A948CQF0-F1
#
_entry.id   AF-A0A948CQF0-F1
#
_cell.length_a   1.000
_cell.length_b   1.000
_cell.length_c   1.000
_cell.angle_alpha   90.00
_cell.angle_beta   90.00
_cell.angle_gamma   90.00
#
_symmetry.space_group_name_H-M   'P 1'
#
loop_
_entity.id
_entity.type
_entity.pdbx_description
1 polymer ?
#
loop_
_entity_poly.entity_id
_entity_poly.type
_entity_poly.pdbx_seq_one_letter_code
_entity_poly.pdbx_strand_id
1 'polypeptide(L)'
;MSETSKKRQNISINAVNHKNIYWPGLDDGMAQLSQEEFRPKILDYNSDIQAFVAASGRQHRQHLFGMIRRYQRLRSFSASVVFPSQIVAADDVRIDRAIVTIGDKFLISGASGSRIIVKLSQATTDGKIKKFEKIAKSFSKNRNMNDLTLPFASQADRDLDFVIIAKNLFNYYHFTLETLPYLTLYQKYKLTGRIIIHSPSDKIGSFVHDQVQRFFPEIADRIYLQFGGLDIPRALVVLDSRFLYYQASDECIPSFDHIAPRGWMWRDKVIDKLSHKTLSMNSCSAPLMDIRDKVLKKIKDLPNTIAESIQNRRLYVSRRPTGRLRPIKNEPEMVEMLDTLGFETIYFEDYNALEQARLVSEASVIVTVHGAGVANMLYAHADCLVIELSSLQIALLRFGDFNPFAIASKARYSHFFVDHDWEDQETIPNFAEHSIVGLKISSNAVDMLRSIILAHTQPDELANNLSKCEKMNANEEYEALNTHLTDNFGHMLHLPDPHVWAANCATRQGTPKVALEHLVRAAQLAPWRRKLYERTLKLAKRLEASQHFDEVAFDFFHHMNEDASNFFNLRKWDSARYQLNPPVSEE
;
A
#
# COMPACT_ATOMS: atom_id res chain seq x y z
N MET A 1 -53.33 -11.06 15.25
CA MET A 1 -53.50 -9.64 15.62
C MET A 1 -52.98 -9.50 17.04
N SER A 2 -52.10 -8.59 17.44
CA SER A 2 -51.33 -7.56 16.75
C SER A 2 -50.27 -7.15 17.78
N GLU A 3 -49.01 -7.49 17.55
CA GLU A 3 -47.91 -6.72 18.13
C GLU A 3 -47.06 -6.22 16.98
N THR A 4 -47.03 -4.91 16.90
CA THR A 4 -46.38 -4.11 15.89
C THR A 4 -44.94 -4.55 15.68
N SER A 5 -44.68 -5.24 14.56
CA SER A 5 -43.40 -5.16 13.87
C SER A 5 -43.22 -3.70 13.45
N LYS A 6 -42.77 -2.85 14.38
CA LYS A 6 -42.16 -1.58 14.02
C LYS A 6 -40.98 -1.96 13.15
N LYS A 7 -41.11 -1.74 11.84
CA LYS A 7 -40.01 -1.80 10.88
C LYS A 7 -38.86 -0.98 11.49
N ARG A 8 -37.86 -1.66 12.09
CA ARG A 8 -36.74 -0.97 12.74
C ARG A 8 -36.07 -0.10 11.68
N GLN A 9 -35.75 1.15 12.01
CA GLN A 9 -35.20 2.10 11.04
C GLN A 9 -33.90 1.55 10.42
N ASN A 10 -33.69 1.84 9.13
CA ASN A 10 -32.45 1.53 8.42
C ASN A 10 -31.25 2.17 9.13
N ILE A 11 -30.11 1.46 9.15
CA ILE A 11 -28.91 1.96 9.82
C ILE A 11 -28.26 3.00 8.92
N SER A 12 -28.27 4.26 9.35
CA SER A 12 -27.59 5.35 8.66
C SER A 12 -26.31 5.71 9.39
N ILE A 13 -25.17 5.57 8.70
CA ILE A 13 -23.87 6.05 9.18
C ILE A 13 -23.88 7.56 9.53
N ASN A 14 -24.83 8.35 9.00
CA ASN A 14 -25.00 9.75 9.38
C ASN A 14 -25.52 9.93 10.82
N ALA A 15 -26.15 8.89 11.39
CA ALA A 15 -26.68 8.91 12.76
C ALA A 15 -25.59 8.69 13.82
N VAL A 16 -24.39 8.24 13.44
CA VAL A 16 -23.25 8.05 14.36
C VAL A 16 -22.96 9.35 15.10
N ASN A 17 -22.85 9.30 16.41
CA ASN A 17 -22.51 10.40 17.30
C ASN A 17 -21.88 9.87 18.60
N HIS A 18 -21.34 10.75 19.44
CA HIS A 18 -20.63 10.38 20.67
C HIS A 18 -21.45 9.56 21.69
N LYS A 19 -22.79 9.55 21.61
CA LYS A 19 -23.66 8.83 22.55
C LYS A 19 -24.05 7.42 22.08
N ASN A 20 -23.96 7.14 20.78
CA ASN A 20 -24.38 5.87 20.20
C ASN A 20 -23.21 5.10 19.58
N ILE A 21 -22.00 5.31 20.05
CA ILE A 21 -20.87 4.41 19.76
C ILE A 21 -20.90 3.31 20.81
N TYR A 22 -20.73 2.07 20.36
CA TYR A 22 -20.59 0.92 21.23
C TYR A 22 -19.15 0.85 21.76
N TRP A 23 -19.01 0.69 23.07
CA TRP A 23 -17.75 0.61 23.79
C TRP A 23 -17.53 -0.80 24.33
N PRO A 24 -16.78 -1.67 23.62
CA PRO A 24 -16.39 -2.97 24.16
C PRO A 24 -15.71 -2.78 25.53
N GLY A 25 -16.20 -3.46 26.56
CA GLY A 25 -15.70 -3.36 27.95
C GLY A 25 -16.39 -2.31 28.83
N LEU A 26 -17.14 -1.36 28.27
CA LEU A 26 -17.97 -0.40 29.04
C LEU A 26 -19.46 -0.59 28.82
N ASP A 27 -19.85 -1.03 27.63
CA ASP A 27 -21.23 -1.35 27.28
C ASP A 27 -21.48 -2.86 27.44
N ASP A 28 -22.64 -3.21 27.98
CA ASP A 28 -23.09 -4.60 28.10
C ASP A 28 -23.38 -5.23 26.72
N GLY A 29 -23.57 -6.55 26.70
CA GLY A 29 -23.99 -7.29 25.51
C GLY A 29 -22.85 -7.83 24.63
N MET A 30 -21.63 -7.90 25.17
CA MET A 30 -20.52 -8.66 24.58
C MET A 30 -19.88 -9.60 25.60
N ALA A 31 -19.46 -10.78 25.15
CA ALA A 31 -18.75 -11.76 25.96
C ALA A 31 -17.58 -12.39 25.18
N GLN A 32 -16.44 -12.57 25.83
CA GLN A 32 -15.21 -13.12 25.23
C GLN A 32 -15.20 -14.65 25.24
N LEU A 33 -14.67 -15.26 24.17
CA LEU A 33 -14.57 -16.72 24.02
C LEU A 33 -13.20 -17.28 24.43
N SER A 34 -12.23 -16.42 24.73
CA SER A 34 -10.84 -16.76 25.03
C SER A 34 -10.29 -15.87 26.14
N GLN A 35 -9.21 -16.32 26.79
CA GLN A 35 -8.40 -15.52 27.72
C GLN A 35 -7.25 -14.79 27.03
N GLU A 36 -7.12 -14.94 25.70
CA GLU A 36 -6.08 -14.23 24.94
C GLU A 36 -6.23 -12.72 25.10
N GLU A 37 -5.09 -12.03 25.24
CA GLU A 37 -5.07 -10.57 25.31
C GLU A 37 -5.27 -9.93 23.92
N PHE A 38 -5.78 -8.70 23.90
CA PHE A 38 -5.89 -7.89 22.67
C PHE A 38 -4.59 -7.16 22.31
N ARG A 39 -3.50 -7.46 23.03
CA ARG A 39 -2.23 -6.74 22.97
C ARG A 39 -1.56 -6.89 21.59
N PRO A 40 -1.30 -5.79 20.87
CA PRO A 40 -0.59 -5.85 19.59
C PRO A 40 0.85 -6.32 19.76
N LYS A 41 1.37 -7.03 18.75
CA LYS A 41 2.76 -7.46 18.70
C LYS A 41 3.58 -6.48 17.85
N ILE A 42 4.67 -5.97 18.39
CA ILE A 42 5.67 -5.22 17.64
C ILE A 42 6.61 -6.24 16.98
N LEU A 43 6.84 -6.09 15.68
CA LEU A 43 7.73 -6.96 14.93
C LEU A 43 9.19 -6.53 15.11
N ASP A 44 10.10 -7.49 14.99
CA ASP A 44 11.56 -7.30 15.01
C ASP A 44 12.12 -6.84 13.66
N TYR A 45 11.25 -6.61 12.67
CA TYR A 45 11.58 -6.09 11.36
C TYR A 45 10.58 -5.01 10.92
N ASN A 46 10.98 -4.24 9.92
CA ASN A 46 10.07 -3.37 9.18
C ASN A 46 9.99 -3.84 7.73
N SER A 47 8.83 -3.67 7.09
CA SER A 47 8.69 -4.05 5.68
C SER A 47 9.56 -3.14 4.80
N ASP A 48 10.32 -3.72 3.87
CA ASP A 48 11.07 -2.96 2.87
C ASP A 48 10.11 -2.50 1.76
N ILE A 49 9.60 -1.27 1.89
CA ILE A 49 8.69 -0.67 0.92
C ILE A 49 9.33 0.57 0.31
N GLN A 50 9.53 0.52 -1.01
CA GLN A 50 10.25 1.54 -1.77
C GLN A 50 9.37 2.13 -2.86
N ALA A 51 9.81 3.27 -3.40
CA ALA A 51 9.13 3.93 -4.50
C ALA A 51 10.15 4.53 -5.47
N PHE A 52 9.96 4.25 -6.75
CA PHE A 52 10.78 4.71 -7.86
C PHE A 52 9.92 5.55 -8.79
N VAL A 53 10.46 6.69 -9.24
CA VAL A 53 9.80 7.58 -10.19
C VAL A 53 10.51 7.46 -11.53
N ALA A 54 9.85 6.79 -12.47
CA ALA A 54 10.32 6.60 -13.84
C ALA A 54 9.46 7.38 -14.87
N ALA A 55 8.47 8.13 -14.40
CA ALA A 55 7.65 9.04 -15.20
C ALA A 55 8.52 10.09 -15.91
N SER A 56 8.28 10.28 -17.21
CA SER A 56 8.96 11.25 -18.06
C SER A 56 8.36 12.66 -17.98
N GLY A 57 7.08 12.79 -17.59
CA GLY A 57 6.43 14.08 -17.43
C GLY A 57 6.90 14.86 -16.21
N ARG A 58 7.21 16.15 -16.34
CA ARG A 58 7.69 16.99 -15.22
C ARG A 58 6.63 17.14 -14.13
N GLN A 59 5.38 17.46 -14.50
CA GLN A 59 4.27 17.52 -13.54
C GLN A 59 4.11 16.20 -12.78
N HIS A 60 4.16 15.07 -13.50
CA HIS A 60 4.07 13.75 -12.87
C HIS A 60 5.16 13.54 -11.83
N ARG A 61 6.44 13.77 -12.19
CA ARG A 61 7.57 13.63 -11.26
C ARG A 61 7.41 14.50 -10.02
N GLN A 62 7.05 15.77 -10.21
CA GLN A 62 6.88 16.73 -9.13
C GLN A 62 5.87 16.22 -8.07
N HIS A 63 4.67 15.85 -8.51
CA HIS A 63 3.64 15.33 -7.62
C HIS A 63 4.07 14.00 -6.98
N LEU A 64 4.65 13.08 -7.76
CA LEU A 64 5.11 11.78 -7.26
C LEU A 64 6.17 11.92 -6.16
N PHE A 65 7.17 12.79 -6.33
CA PHE A 65 8.17 13.02 -5.28
C PHE A 65 7.58 13.69 -4.03
N GLY A 66 6.64 14.63 -4.20
CA GLY A 66 5.87 15.19 -3.08
C GLY A 66 5.10 14.12 -2.32
N MET A 67 4.46 13.19 -3.04
CA MET A 67 3.75 12.05 -2.48
C MET A 67 4.68 11.07 -1.77
N ILE A 68 5.83 10.72 -2.34
CA ILE A 68 6.82 9.83 -1.72
C ILE A 68 7.32 10.44 -0.40
N ARG A 69 7.64 11.74 -0.37
CA ARG A 69 8.04 12.43 0.87
C ARG A 69 6.93 12.37 1.92
N ARG A 70 5.66 12.55 1.53
CA ARG A 70 4.52 12.41 2.45
C ARG A 70 4.36 10.96 2.92
N TYR A 71 4.50 9.99 2.03
CA TYR A 71 4.40 8.57 2.31
C TYR A 71 5.46 8.10 3.32
N GLN A 72 6.72 8.49 3.12
CA GLN A 72 7.81 8.21 4.07
C GLN A 72 7.50 8.72 5.49
N ARG A 73 6.85 9.88 5.59
CA ARG A 73 6.42 10.42 6.89
C ARG A 73 5.22 9.69 7.50
N LEU A 74 4.35 9.08 6.69
CA LEU A 74 3.29 8.20 7.15
C LEU A 74 3.81 6.81 7.52
N ARG A 75 5.00 6.42 7.03
CA ARG A 75 5.74 5.21 7.36
C ARG A 75 6.78 5.47 8.45
N SER A 76 6.38 6.23 9.47
CA SER A 76 7.28 6.75 10.52
C SER A 76 7.62 5.76 11.63
N PHE A 77 6.96 4.60 11.68
CA PHE A 77 7.20 3.65 12.76
C PHE A 77 8.53 2.92 12.51
N SER A 78 9.36 2.81 13.55
CA SER A 78 10.63 2.06 13.48
C SER A 78 10.41 0.55 13.32
N ALA A 79 9.23 0.05 13.69
CA ALA A 79 8.83 -1.34 13.53
C ALA A 79 7.36 -1.45 13.09
N SER A 80 7.07 -2.49 12.30
CA SER A 80 5.69 -2.81 11.92
C SER A 80 4.93 -3.45 13.10
N VAL A 81 3.62 -3.25 13.17
CA VAL A 81 2.76 -3.73 14.26
C VAL A 81 1.73 -4.75 13.75
N VAL A 82 1.51 -5.82 14.51
CA VAL A 82 0.48 -6.82 14.24
C VAL A 82 -0.62 -6.71 15.29
N PHE A 83 -1.84 -6.46 14.83
CA PHE A 83 -3.02 -6.41 15.70
C PHE A 83 -3.74 -7.77 15.72
N PRO A 84 -3.92 -8.41 16.89
CA PRO A 84 -4.79 -9.57 16.97
C PRO A 84 -6.25 -9.21 16.64
N SER A 85 -7.00 -10.20 16.17
CA SER A 85 -8.46 -10.10 16.10
C SER A 85 -9.04 -11.27 16.88
N GLN A 86 -10.09 -11.00 17.64
CA GLN A 86 -10.74 -11.99 18.49
C GLN A 86 -12.20 -12.15 18.12
N ILE A 87 -12.77 -13.31 18.47
CA ILE A 87 -14.20 -13.56 18.36
C ILE A 87 -14.86 -13.29 19.72
N VAL A 88 -15.94 -12.52 19.69
CA VAL A 88 -16.80 -12.23 20.84
C VAL A 88 -18.25 -12.61 20.51
N ALA A 89 -18.98 -13.12 21.50
CA ALA A 89 -20.43 -13.26 21.40
C ALA A 89 -21.06 -11.90 21.68
N ALA A 90 -21.97 -11.45 20.82
CA ALA A 90 -22.62 -10.16 20.94
C ALA A 90 -24.15 -10.29 20.82
N ASP A 91 -24.88 -9.52 21.61
CA ASP A 91 -26.35 -9.48 21.65
C ASP A 91 -26.92 -8.42 20.69
N ASP A 92 -28.13 -8.65 20.18
CA ASP A 92 -28.88 -7.76 19.27
C ASP A 92 -27.98 -7.19 18.14
N VAL A 93 -27.30 -8.10 17.42
CA VAL A 93 -26.40 -7.76 16.31
C VAL A 93 -27.25 -7.38 15.11
N ARG A 94 -27.11 -6.14 14.65
CA ARG A 94 -27.81 -5.64 13.47
C ARG A 94 -26.80 -5.19 12.42
N ILE A 95 -27.06 -5.54 11.17
CA ILE A 95 -26.17 -5.27 10.05
C ILE A 95 -27.00 -4.71 8.91
N ASP A 96 -26.61 -3.54 8.41
CA ASP A 96 -27.20 -2.94 7.22
C ASP A 96 -26.12 -2.16 6.47
N ARG A 97 -26.03 -2.38 5.15
CA ARG A 97 -24.99 -1.81 4.27
C ARG A 97 -23.56 -1.95 4.82
N ALA A 98 -23.25 -3.09 5.42
CA ALA A 98 -21.98 -3.41 6.09
C ALA A 98 -21.60 -2.45 7.25
N ILE A 99 -22.61 -1.87 7.89
CA ILE A 99 -22.49 -1.18 9.18
C ILE A 99 -23.09 -2.08 10.23
N VAL A 100 -22.37 -2.28 11.33
CA VAL A 100 -22.78 -3.13 12.46
C VAL A 100 -23.21 -2.28 13.64
N THR A 101 -24.34 -2.62 14.25
CA THR A 101 -24.74 -2.13 15.56
C THR A 101 -24.98 -3.28 16.54
N ILE A 102 -24.72 -3.02 17.81
CA ILE A 102 -25.09 -3.86 18.96
C ILE A 102 -26.19 -3.09 19.68
N GLY A 103 -27.41 -3.60 19.63
CA GLY A 103 -28.60 -2.82 19.91
C GLY A 103 -28.65 -1.55 19.04
N ASP A 104 -28.77 -0.39 19.67
CA ASP A 104 -28.83 0.91 19.00
C ASP A 104 -27.46 1.61 18.86
N LYS A 105 -26.36 0.93 19.22
CA LYS A 105 -25.02 1.50 19.23
C LYS A 105 -24.13 0.95 18.11
N PHE A 106 -23.40 1.84 17.44
CA PHE A 106 -22.49 1.51 16.34
C PHE A 106 -21.20 0.86 16.82
N LEU A 107 -20.90 -0.33 16.28
CA LEU A 107 -19.65 -1.02 16.54
C LEU A 107 -18.55 -0.50 15.60
N ILE A 108 -17.45 -0.02 16.20
CA ILE A 108 -16.27 0.45 15.47
C ILE A 108 -15.23 -0.69 15.45
N SER A 109 -15.44 -1.64 14.53
CA SER A 109 -14.56 -2.79 14.31
C SER A 109 -14.58 -3.18 12.83
N GLY A 110 -13.45 -3.69 12.32
CA GLY A 110 -13.29 -4.20 10.95
C GLY A 110 -13.79 -3.24 9.86
N ALA A 111 -14.40 -3.80 8.82
CA ALA A 111 -14.90 -3.04 7.67
C ALA A 111 -15.95 -1.96 8.04
N SER A 112 -16.80 -2.23 9.05
CA SER A 112 -17.77 -1.25 9.58
C SER A 112 -17.05 -0.06 10.22
N GLY A 113 -16.08 -0.33 11.10
CA GLY A 113 -15.28 0.68 11.78
C GLY A 113 -14.50 1.58 10.82
N SER A 114 -13.83 0.99 9.82
CA SER A 114 -13.13 1.77 8.79
C SER A 114 -14.06 2.72 8.04
N ARG A 115 -15.27 2.26 7.65
CA ARG A 115 -16.27 3.12 6.97
C ARG A 115 -16.69 4.28 7.86
N ILE A 116 -16.94 4.01 9.15
CA ILE A 116 -17.32 5.03 10.14
C ILE A 116 -16.21 6.07 10.27
N ILE A 117 -14.97 5.66 10.53
CA ILE A 117 -13.83 6.58 10.71
C ILE A 117 -13.57 7.41 9.46
N VAL A 118 -13.53 6.77 8.28
CA VAL A 118 -13.30 7.48 7.01
C VAL A 118 -14.38 8.53 6.79
N LYS A 119 -15.66 8.19 6.97
CA LYS A 119 -16.76 9.14 6.78
C LYS A 119 -16.69 10.30 7.77
N LEU A 120 -16.40 10.02 9.03
CA LEU A 120 -16.24 11.03 10.07
C LEU A 120 -15.08 11.99 9.74
N SER A 121 -14.01 11.46 9.15
CA SER A 121 -12.81 12.22 8.79
C SER A 121 -12.94 13.12 7.55
N GLN A 122 -14.02 12.96 6.77
CA GLN A 122 -14.34 13.75 5.58
C GLN A 122 -15.28 14.94 5.90
N ALA A 123 -15.39 15.33 7.16
CA ALA A 123 -16.23 16.45 7.58
C ALA A 123 -15.67 17.79 7.06
N THR A 124 -16.40 18.43 6.14
CA THR A 124 -16.02 19.73 5.55
C THR A 124 -16.84 20.92 6.05
N THR A 125 -17.97 20.68 6.71
CA THR A 125 -18.83 21.76 7.24
C THR A 125 -18.65 21.90 8.75
N ASP A 126 -18.74 23.13 9.27
CA ASP A 126 -18.59 23.44 10.70
C ASP A 126 -19.41 22.51 11.61
N GLY A 127 -20.66 22.23 11.24
CA GLY A 127 -21.52 21.32 11.98
C GLY A 127 -20.98 19.88 12.04
N LYS A 128 -20.44 19.38 10.92
CA LYS A 128 -19.83 18.04 10.86
C LYS A 128 -18.49 18.01 11.60
N ILE A 129 -17.69 19.07 11.50
CA ILE A 129 -16.41 19.21 12.22
C ILE A 129 -16.65 19.20 13.73
N LYS A 130 -17.54 20.06 14.24
CA LYS A 130 -17.93 20.08 15.67
C LYS A 130 -18.49 18.74 16.15
N LYS A 131 -19.23 18.03 15.29
CA LYS A 131 -19.74 16.68 15.58
C LYS A 131 -18.59 15.68 15.73
N PHE A 132 -17.60 15.72 14.84
CA PHE A 132 -16.42 14.86 14.92
C PHE A 132 -15.55 15.18 16.14
N GLU A 133 -15.34 16.46 16.47
CA GLU A 133 -14.63 16.86 17.68
C GLU A 133 -15.29 16.32 18.96
N LYS A 134 -16.63 16.32 19.03
CA LYS A 134 -17.36 15.71 20.15
C LYS A 134 -17.11 14.20 20.24
N ILE A 135 -17.05 13.52 19.11
CA ILE A 135 -16.71 12.08 19.05
C ILE A 135 -15.27 11.88 19.54
N ALA A 136 -14.29 12.58 18.97
CA ALA A 136 -12.89 12.46 19.37
C ALA A 136 -12.68 12.74 20.87
N LYS A 137 -13.37 13.76 21.43
CA LYS A 137 -13.35 14.04 22.88
C LYS A 137 -13.93 12.89 23.72
N SER A 138 -15.03 12.27 23.27
CA SER A 138 -15.59 11.09 23.96
C SER A 138 -14.62 9.91 23.95
N PHE A 139 -13.84 9.74 22.87
CA PHE A 139 -12.80 8.72 22.82
C PHE A 139 -11.72 8.95 23.85
N SER A 140 -11.13 10.14 23.90
CA SER A 140 -10.11 10.47 24.91
C SER A 140 -10.62 10.29 26.35
N LYS A 141 -11.90 10.59 26.61
CA LYS A 141 -12.49 10.45 27.94
C LYS A 141 -12.71 8.98 28.32
N ASN A 142 -13.40 8.23 27.46
CA ASN A 142 -13.86 6.88 27.80
C ASN A 142 -12.72 5.86 27.76
N ARG A 143 -11.75 6.04 26.87
CA ARG A 143 -10.58 5.15 26.71
C ARG A 143 -9.83 4.94 28.02
N ASN A 144 -9.58 6.02 28.77
CA ASN A 144 -8.79 5.96 30.00
C ASN A 144 -9.45 5.13 31.12
N MET A 145 -10.76 4.85 31.02
CA MET A 145 -11.50 4.05 31.99
C MET A 145 -11.84 2.65 31.45
N ASN A 146 -11.40 2.32 30.22
CA ASN A 146 -11.80 1.10 29.54
C ASN A 146 -10.68 0.07 29.54
N ASP A 147 -10.60 -0.71 30.62
CA ASP A 147 -9.68 -1.85 30.74
C ASP A 147 -10.21 -3.11 30.02
N LEU A 148 -11.17 -2.93 29.10
CA LEU A 148 -11.67 -3.95 28.18
C LEU A 148 -12.15 -5.24 28.90
N THR A 149 -12.74 -5.09 30.07
CA THR A 149 -13.27 -6.21 30.86
C THR A 149 -14.52 -6.77 30.21
N LEU A 150 -14.42 -7.95 29.60
CA LEU A 150 -15.55 -8.66 29.00
C LEU A 150 -15.90 -9.92 29.82
N PRO A 151 -17.19 -10.20 30.08
CA PRO A 151 -17.59 -11.47 30.68
C PRO A 151 -17.24 -12.64 29.74
N PHE A 152 -17.07 -13.84 30.29
CA PHE A 152 -16.86 -15.03 29.47
C PHE A 152 -18.16 -15.51 28.84
N ALA A 153 -18.08 -15.86 27.56
CA ALA A 153 -19.16 -16.52 26.83
C ALA A 153 -19.37 -17.94 27.35
N SER A 154 -20.58 -18.47 27.20
CA SER A 154 -20.89 -19.86 27.55
C SER A 154 -20.26 -20.83 26.54
N GLN A 155 -20.08 -22.10 26.89
CA GLN A 155 -19.60 -23.09 25.90
C GLN A 155 -20.59 -23.27 24.73
N ALA A 156 -21.89 -23.11 24.99
CA ALA A 156 -22.93 -23.16 23.96
C ALA A 156 -22.83 -21.98 22.98
N ASP A 157 -22.21 -20.86 23.35
CA ASP A 157 -22.02 -19.73 22.44
C ASP A 157 -21.11 -20.10 21.24
N ARG A 158 -20.34 -21.20 21.30
CA ARG A 158 -19.55 -21.70 20.16
C ARG A 158 -20.41 -22.25 19.00
N ASP A 159 -21.66 -22.59 19.28
CA ASP A 159 -22.65 -23.07 18.29
C ASP A 159 -23.38 -21.92 17.57
N LEU A 160 -23.20 -20.67 18.00
CA LEU A 160 -23.82 -19.49 17.38
C LEU A 160 -23.29 -19.22 15.97
N ASP A 161 -24.06 -18.47 15.18
CA ASP A 161 -23.63 -17.99 13.87
C ASP A 161 -22.40 -17.08 14.00
N PHE A 162 -21.33 -17.41 13.27
CA PHE A 162 -20.15 -16.58 13.13
C PHE A 162 -20.27 -15.64 11.94
N VAL A 163 -20.39 -14.35 12.22
CA VAL A 163 -20.70 -13.33 11.22
C VAL A 163 -19.46 -12.53 10.84
N ILE A 164 -19.11 -12.60 9.56
CA ILE A 164 -18.00 -11.86 8.94
C ILE A 164 -18.57 -10.77 8.04
N ILE A 165 -18.14 -9.53 8.24
CA ILE A 165 -18.58 -8.38 7.44
C ILE A 165 -17.60 -8.13 6.30
N ALA A 166 -18.00 -8.49 5.08
CA ALA A 166 -17.24 -8.19 3.88
C ALA A 166 -17.58 -6.78 3.37
N LYS A 167 -16.57 -5.99 3.00
CA LYS A 167 -16.81 -4.70 2.35
C LYS A 167 -17.51 -4.90 1.00
N ASN A 168 -17.11 -5.93 0.25
CA ASN A 168 -17.77 -6.50 -0.91
C ASN A 168 -17.13 -7.86 -1.24
N LEU A 169 -17.78 -8.64 -2.12
CA LEU A 169 -17.32 -9.97 -2.54
C LEU A 169 -16.88 -10.03 -4.01
N PHE A 170 -16.88 -8.91 -4.73
CA PHE A 170 -16.45 -8.84 -6.12
C PHE A 170 -15.04 -8.27 -6.32
N ASN A 171 -14.41 -7.72 -5.27
CA ASN A 171 -13.05 -7.22 -5.32
C ASN A 171 -12.11 -8.15 -4.54
N TYR A 172 -11.19 -8.80 -5.27
CA TYR A 172 -10.22 -9.76 -4.74
C TYR A 172 -9.39 -9.21 -3.57
N TYR A 173 -8.99 -7.94 -3.63
CA TYR A 173 -8.20 -7.30 -2.57
C TYR A 173 -8.97 -7.24 -1.25
N HIS A 174 -10.23 -6.80 -1.30
CA HIS A 174 -11.04 -6.66 -0.09
C HIS A 174 -11.30 -8.00 0.57
N PHE A 175 -11.67 -9.00 -0.24
CA PHE A 175 -11.88 -10.34 0.29
C PHE A 175 -10.59 -10.93 0.91
N THR A 176 -9.45 -10.82 0.22
CA THR A 176 -8.16 -11.35 0.69
C THR A 176 -7.64 -10.62 1.93
N LEU A 177 -7.86 -9.32 2.06
CA LEU A 177 -7.37 -8.53 3.20
C LEU A 177 -8.24 -8.67 4.46
N GLU A 178 -9.57 -8.70 4.31
CA GLU A 178 -10.48 -8.43 5.43
C GLU A 178 -11.64 -9.43 5.58
N THR A 179 -11.74 -10.45 4.71
CA THR A 179 -12.80 -11.48 4.82
C THR A 179 -12.20 -12.89 4.94
N LEU A 180 -11.39 -13.30 3.97
CA LEU A 180 -10.69 -14.58 3.94
C LEU A 180 -9.87 -14.84 5.22
N PRO A 181 -9.10 -13.86 5.75
CA PRO A 181 -8.30 -14.09 6.94
C PRO A 181 -9.12 -14.46 8.17
N TYR A 182 -10.34 -13.93 8.33
CA TYR A 182 -11.17 -14.21 9.50
C TYR A 182 -11.70 -15.65 9.55
N LEU A 183 -11.66 -16.40 8.45
CA LEU A 183 -11.99 -17.83 8.45
C LEU A 183 -11.00 -18.66 9.30
N THR A 184 -9.76 -18.20 9.49
CA THR A 184 -8.80 -18.88 10.38
C THR A 184 -9.26 -18.87 11.83
N LEU A 185 -10.01 -17.84 12.24
CA LEU A 185 -10.52 -17.70 13.60
C LEU A 185 -11.56 -18.78 13.93
N TYR A 186 -12.32 -19.26 12.95
CA TYR A 186 -13.33 -20.30 13.16
C TYR A 186 -12.71 -21.57 13.77
N GLN A 187 -11.60 -22.02 13.19
CA GLN A 187 -10.88 -23.21 13.67
C GLN A 187 -10.11 -22.91 14.96
N LYS A 188 -9.46 -21.75 15.05
CA LYS A 188 -8.73 -21.32 16.25
C LYS A 188 -9.62 -21.35 17.49
N TYR A 189 -10.87 -20.89 17.36
CA TYR A 189 -11.86 -20.87 18.42
C TYR A 189 -12.75 -22.13 18.46
N LYS A 190 -12.46 -23.18 17.67
CA LYS A 190 -13.24 -24.44 17.68
C LYS A 190 -14.75 -24.21 17.59
N LEU A 191 -15.15 -23.31 16.70
CA LEU A 191 -16.56 -23.00 16.48
C LEU A 191 -17.26 -24.14 15.72
N THR A 192 -18.58 -24.22 15.90
CA THR A 192 -19.43 -25.29 15.36
C THR A 192 -20.67 -24.75 14.66
N GLY A 193 -21.03 -23.49 14.90
CA GLY A 193 -22.13 -22.81 14.22
C GLY A 193 -21.87 -22.54 12.74
N ARG A 194 -22.86 -21.92 12.08
CA ARG A 194 -22.74 -21.49 10.67
C ARG A 194 -21.79 -20.31 10.54
N ILE A 195 -21.17 -20.14 9.37
CA ILE A 195 -20.38 -18.96 9.03
C ILE A 195 -21.21 -18.10 8.08
N ILE A 196 -21.62 -16.91 8.52
CA ILE A 196 -22.36 -15.96 7.69
C ILE A 196 -21.39 -14.90 7.19
N ILE A 197 -21.13 -14.88 5.88
CA ILE A 197 -20.39 -13.78 5.25
C ILE A 197 -21.41 -12.78 4.72
N HIS A 198 -21.50 -11.63 5.38
CA HIS A 198 -22.39 -10.54 5.00
C HIS A 198 -21.72 -9.60 3.99
N SER A 199 -22.46 -9.21 2.94
CA SER A 199 -22.02 -8.18 1.98
C SER A 199 -23.16 -7.23 1.62
N PRO A 200 -22.86 -5.94 1.36
CA PRO A 200 -23.89 -4.98 0.92
C PRO A 200 -24.35 -5.21 -0.53
N SER A 201 -23.63 -6.04 -1.30
CA SER A 201 -23.96 -6.40 -2.69
C SER A 201 -23.87 -7.91 -2.87
N ASP A 202 -24.77 -8.43 -3.69
CA ASP A 202 -24.86 -9.81 -4.18
C ASP A 202 -23.86 -10.17 -5.29
N LYS A 203 -23.05 -9.20 -5.75
CA LYS A 203 -21.98 -9.46 -6.73
C LYS A 203 -20.84 -10.22 -6.06
N ILE A 204 -20.61 -11.44 -6.52
CA ILE A 204 -19.58 -12.36 -6.01
C ILE A 204 -18.57 -12.64 -7.13
N GLY A 205 -17.29 -12.50 -6.82
CA GLY A 205 -16.22 -12.93 -7.71
C GLY A 205 -15.98 -14.44 -7.60
N SER A 206 -15.61 -15.09 -8.70
CA SER A 206 -15.31 -16.53 -8.75
C SER A 206 -14.24 -16.96 -7.72
N PHE A 207 -13.30 -16.07 -7.43
CA PHE A 207 -12.25 -16.29 -6.44
C PHE A 207 -12.76 -16.57 -5.02
N VAL A 208 -13.96 -16.10 -4.65
CA VAL A 208 -14.51 -16.30 -3.29
C VAL A 208 -14.71 -17.79 -3.03
N HIS A 209 -15.42 -18.46 -3.94
CA HIS A 209 -15.67 -19.89 -3.83
C HIS A 209 -14.37 -20.69 -3.98
N ASP A 210 -13.54 -20.34 -4.95
CA ASP A 210 -12.28 -21.06 -5.20
C ASP A 210 -11.31 -20.99 -4.00
N GLN A 211 -11.10 -19.81 -3.41
CA GLN A 211 -10.28 -19.65 -2.20
C GLN A 211 -10.86 -20.38 -1.00
N VAL A 212 -12.19 -20.33 -0.79
CA VAL A 212 -12.85 -21.08 0.30
C VAL A 212 -12.63 -22.58 0.13
N GLN A 213 -12.98 -23.14 -1.02
CA GLN A 213 -12.87 -24.58 -1.26
C GLN A 213 -11.41 -25.07 -1.15
N ARG A 214 -10.46 -24.26 -1.62
CA ARG A 214 -9.06 -24.66 -1.65
C ARG A 214 -8.33 -24.38 -0.35
N PHE A 215 -8.64 -23.32 0.38
CA PHE A 215 -7.93 -23.01 1.61
C PHE A 215 -8.63 -23.57 2.84
N PHE A 216 -9.95 -23.76 2.78
CA PHE A 216 -10.80 -24.17 3.90
C PHE A 216 -11.83 -25.25 3.51
N PRO A 217 -11.44 -26.35 2.83
CA PRO A 217 -12.39 -27.40 2.42
C PRO A 217 -13.23 -27.94 3.59
N GLU A 218 -12.66 -27.97 4.80
CA GLU A 218 -13.26 -28.50 6.02
C GLU A 218 -14.39 -27.66 6.63
N ILE A 219 -14.56 -26.41 6.20
CA ILE A 219 -15.65 -25.52 6.65
C ILE A 219 -16.43 -24.92 5.48
N ALA A 220 -16.12 -25.32 4.24
CA ALA A 220 -16.72 -24.73 3.05
C ALA A 220 -18.24 -24.93 3.00
N ASP A 221 -18.74 -26.07 3.48
CA ASP A 221 -20.16 -26.41 3.59
C ASP A 221 -20.91 -25.63 4.70
N ARG A 222 -20.18 -24.91 5.55
CA ARG A 222 -20.73 -24.09 6.65
C ARG A 222 -20.82 -22.61 6.29
N ILE A 223 -20.37 -22.20 5.12
CA ILE A 223 -20.33 -20.79 4.69
C ILE A 223 -21.62 -20.43 3.94
N TYR A 224 -22.32 -19.42 4.46
CA TYR A 224 -23.54 -18.86 3.89
C TYR A 224 -23.32 -17.38 3.55
N LEU A 225 -23.64 -17.00 2.32
CA LEU A 225 -23.57 -15.60 1.89
C LEU A 225 -24.90 -14.93 2.17
N GLN A 226 -24.88 -13.81 2.90
CA GLN A 226 -26.07 -13.02 3.22
C GLN A 226 -25.94 -11.61 2.66
N PHE A 227 -27.03 -11.11 2.08
CA PHE A 227 -27.12 -9.76 1.52
C PHE A 227 -28.27 -8.99 2.16
N GLY A 228 -28.20 -7.65 2.13
CA GLY A 228 -29.25 -6.79 2.69
C GLY A 228 -29.15 -6.58 4.20
N GLY A 229 -30.26 -6.28 4.86
CA GLY A 229 -30.31 -6.12 6.31
C GLY A 229 -30.32 -7.48 7.02
N LEU A 230 -29.65 -7.58 8.16
CA LEU A 230 -29.61 -8.78 8.99
C LEU A 230 -29.71 -8.39 10.47
N ASP A 231 -30.70 -8.94 11.17
CA ASP A 231 -30.87 -8.78 12.63
C ASP A 231 -30.74 -10.17 13.26
N ILE A 232 -29.80 -10.33 14.20
CA ILE A 232 -29.52 -11.60 14.88
C ILE A 232 -29.56 -11.36 16.39
N PRO A 233 -30.41 -12.08 17.16
CA PRO A 233 -30.52 -11.88 18.60
C PRO A 233 -29.20 -12.05 19.36
N ARG A 234 -28.37 -13.00 18.94
CA ARG A 234 -27.02 -13.22 19.47
C ARG A 234 -26.15 -13.88 18.41
N ALA A 235 -24.95 -13.37 18.17
CA ALA A 235 -24.04 -13.89 17.16
C ALA A 235 -22.57 -13.75 17.60
N LEU A 236 -21.70 -14.54 16.97
CA LEU A 236 -20.25 -14.37 17.10
C LEU A 236 -19.78 -13.34 16.07
N VAL A 237 -19.07 -12.31 16.52
CA VAL A 237 -18.53 -11.24 15.66
C VAL A 237 -17.04 -11.03 15.91
N VAL A 238 -16.35 -10.49 14.91
CA VAL A 238 -14.92 -10.17 15.02
C VAL A 238 -14.70 -8.80 15.67
N LEU A 239 -13.91 -8.78 16.74
CA LEU A 239 -13.37 -7.58 17.34
C LEU A 239 -11.90 -7.39 16.91
N ASP A 240 -11.67 -6.41 16.04
CA ASP A 240 -10.35 -6.05 15.52
C ASP A 240 -9.67 -5.06 16.48
N SER A 241 -8.58 -5.50 17.11
CA SER A 241 -7.91 -4.71 18.14
C SER A 241 -7.24 -3.44 17.61
N ARG A 242 -7.08 -3.29 16.29
CA ARG A 242 -6.65 -2.03 15.68
C ARG A 242 -7.60 -0.87 16.01
N PHE A 243 -8.89 -1.13 16.11
CA PHE A 243 -9.87 -0.10 16.48
C PHE A 243 -9.97 0.10 17.99
N LEU A 244 -9.76 -0.97 18.75
CA LEU A 244 -9.60 -0.90 20.20
C LEU A 244 -8.40 -0.04 20.59
N TYR A 245 -7.41 0.14 19.72
CA TYR A 245 -6.34 1.12 19.93
C TYR A 245 -6.84 2.50 20.34
N TYR A 246 -7.98 2.93 19.81
CA TYR A 246 -8.60 4.21 20.17
C TYR A 246 -9.57 4.09 21.36
N GLN A 247 -10.07 2.88 21.67
CA GLN A 247 -11.15 2.67 22.64
C GLN A 247 -10.73 2.08 23.98
N ALA A 248 -9.57 1.42 24.06
CA ALA A 248 -9.07 0.72 25.25
C ALA A 248 -7.91 1.48 25.92
N SER A 249 -7.78 1.31 27.23
CA SER A 249 -6.72 1.90 28.06
C SER A 249 -5.33 1.45 27.62
N ASP A 250 -4.31 2.17 28.09
CA ASP A 250 -2.90 1.85 27.79
C ASP A 250 -2.43 0.54 28.44
N GLU A 251 -3.15 0.06 29.46
CA GLU A 251 -2.90 -1.25 30.09
C GLU A 251 -3.24 -2.39 29.12
N CYS A 252 -4.40 -2.31 28.46
CA CYS A 252 -4.85 -3.35 27.53
C CYS A 252 -4.16 -3.27 26.16
N ILE A 253 -4.03 -2.06 25.63
CA ILE A 253 -3.41 -1.81 24.34
C ILE A 253 -2.39 -0.70 24.56
N PRO A 254 -1.09 -1.01 24.62
CA PRO A 254 -0.06 0.01 24.88
C PRO A 254 0.01 1.12 23.83
N SER A 255 0.60 2.24 24.24
CA SER A 255 1.03 3.32 23.35
C SER A 255 2.17 2.89 22.42
N PHE A 256 2.22 3.45 21.21
CA PHE A 256 3.33 3.25 20.27
C PHE A 256 4.34 4.40 20.22
N ASP A 257 4.29 5.36 21.16
CA ASP A 257 5.20 6.52 21.15
C ASP A 257 6.70 6.15 21.12
N HIS A 258 7.06 5.02 21.71
CA HIS A 258 8.44 4.53 21.76
C HIS A 258 8.96 4.02 20.40
N ILE A 259 8.08 3.69 19.45
CA ILE A 259 8.44 3.28 18.08
C ILE A 259 7.95 4.26 17.01
N ALA A 260 7.18 5.29 17.38
CA ALA A 260 6.56 6.22 16.44
C ALA A 260 6.74 7.67 16.94
N PRO A 261 7.59 8.48 16.29
CA PRO A 261 7.79 9.87 16.71
C PRO A 261 6.47 10.66 16.59
N ARG A 262 6.05 11.29 17.69
CA ARG A 262 4.86 12.15 17.72
C ARG A 262 5.03 13.32 16.75
N GLY A 263 3.97 13.62 16.00
CA GLY A 263 3.98 14.73 15.05
C GLY A 263 2.60 14.98 14.46
N TRP A 264 2.50 15.95 13.56
CA TRP A 264 1.20 16.31 12.96
C TRP A 264 0.56 15.18 12.14
N MET A 265 1.33 14.19 11.68
CA MET A 265 0.84 12.98 10.98
C MET A 265 0.54 11.79 11.91
N TRP A 266 1.00 11.83 13.16
CA TRP A 266 0.82 10.77 14.14
C TRP A 266 0.58 11.35 15.53
N ARG A 267 -0.67 11.25 15.97
CA ARG A 267 -1.07 11.55 17.34
C ARG A 267 -1.49 10.27 18.02
N ASP A 268 -0.67 9.85 18.97
CA ASP A 268 -0.87 8.61 19.69
C ASP A 268 -2.27 8.53 20.31
N LYS A 269 -2.94 7.39 20.12
CA LYS A 269 -4.27 7.09 20.63
C LYS A 269 -5.39 8.09 20.24
N VAL A 270 -5.18 8.92 19.22
CA VAL A 270 -6.20 9.87 18.73
C VAL A 270 -6.87 9.33 17.48
N ILE A 271 -8.21 9.31 17.50
CA ILE A 271 -9.01 8.96 16.33
C ILE A 271 -9.09 10.17 15.38
N ASP A 272 -8.28 10.17 14.33
CA ASP A 272 -8.32 11.14 13.23
C ASP A 272 -7.83 10.55 11.91
N LYS A 273 -8.04 11.28 10.80
CA LYS A 273 -7.70 10.82 9.45
C LYS A 273 -6.23 10.41 9.30
N LEU A 274 -5.32 11.25 9.80
CA LEU A 274 -3.89 11.09 9.60
C LEU A 274 -3.36 10.00 10.52
N SER A 275 -3.70 10.03 11.80
CA SER A 275 -3.30 8.99 12.76
C SER A 275 -3.84 7.61 12.37
N HIS A 276 -5.08 7.53 11.87
CA HIS A 276 -5.63 6.28 11.35
C HIS A 276 -4.92 5.79 10.09
N LYS A 277 -4.61 6.69 9.14
CA LYS A 277 -3.86 6.33 7.94
C LYS A 277 -2.44 5.90 8.32
N THR A 278 -1.74 6.63 9.17
CA THR A 278 -0.40 6.27 9.67
C THR A 278 -0.41 4.89 10.34
N LEU A 279 -1.34 4.61 11.25
CA LEU A 279 -1.44 3.29 11.88
C LEU A 279 -1.66 2.17 10.85
N SER A 280 -2.55 2.41 9.86
CA SER A 280 -2.83 1.47 8.77
C SER A 280 -1.60 1.20 7.89
N MET A 281 -0.79 2.22 7.60
CA MET A 281 0.42 2.09 6.76
C MET A 281 1.56 1.28 7.43
N ASN A 282 1.54 1.16 8.76
CA ASN A 282 2.57 0.51 9.57
C ASN A 282 2.07 -0.75 10.30
N SER A 283 0.88 -1.25 9.96
CA SER A 283 0.35 -2.43 10.65
C SER A 283 -0.40 -3.40 9.74
N CYS A 284 -0.47 -4.65 10.18
CA CYS A 284 -1.36 -5.67 9.61
C CYS A 284 -2.16 -6.36 10.72
N SER A 285 -3.11 -7.22 10.35
CA SER A 285 -3.86 -8.04 11.30
C SER A 285 -3.19 -9.40 11.47
N ALA A 286 -3.29 -10.00 12.66
CA ALA A 286 -2.78 -11.36 12.90
C ALA A 286 -3.48 -12.41 12.02
N PRO A 287 -4.82 -12.37 11.80
CA PRO A 287 -5.46 -13.29 10.87
C PRO A 287 -4.87 -13.29 9.45
N LEU A 288 -4.36 -12.13 8.97
CA LEU A 288 -3.71 -12.05 7.66
C LEU A 288 -2.40 -12.87 7.61
N MET A 289 -1.65 -12.89 8.71
CA MET A 289 -0.47 -13.76 8.85
C MET A 289 -0.88 -15.23 9.01
N ASP A 290 -1.93 -15.50 9.79
CA ASP A 290 -2.44 -16.86 10.01
C ASP A 290 -2.89 -17.53 8.70
N ILE A 291 -3.59 -16.80 7.81
CA ILE A 291 -4.00 -17.35 6.51
C ILE A 291 -2.79 -17.60 5.61
N ARG A 292 -1.80 -16.70 5.63
CA ARG A 292 -0.55 -16.89 4.90
C ARG A 292 0.11 -18.20 5.33
N ASP A 293 0.30 -18.39 6.63
CA ASP A 293 0.99 -19.56 7.17
C ASP A 293 0.21 -20.85 6.88
N LYS A 294 -1.13 -20.82 6.99
CA LYS A 294 -2.01 -21.94 6.61
C LYS A 294 -1.84 -22.31 5.14
N VAL A 295 -1.90 -21.34 4.23
CA VAL A 295 -1.79 -21.60 2.78
C VAL A 295 -0.38 -22.07 2.40
N LEU A 296 0.67 -21.44 2.93
CA LEU A 296 2.05 -21.86 2.67
C LEU A 296 2.34 -23.27 3.19
N LYS A 297 1.80 -23.64 4.36
CA LYS A 297 1.87 -25.02 4.85
C LYS A 297 1.16 -25.97 3.86
N LYS A 298 -0.04 -25.61 3.41
CA LYS A 298 -0.80 -26.42 2.46
C LYS A 298 -0.05 -26.63 1.15
N ILE A 299 0.62 -25.60 0.62
CA ILE A 299 1.43 -25.69 -0.60
C ILE A 299 2.61 -26.66 -0.41
N LYS A 300 3.29 -26.59 0.73
CA LYS A 300 4.41 -27.50 1.06
C LYS A 300 3.99 -28.96 1.13
N ASP A 301 2.75 -29.22 1.56
CA ASP A 301 2.20 -30.57 1.70
C ASP A 301 1.67 -31.15 0.37
N LEU A 302 1.59 -30.35 -0.70
CA LEU A 302 1.18 -30.85 -2.02
C LEU A 302 2.29 -31.72 -2.64
N PRO A 303 1.94 -32.86 -3.26
CA PRO A 303 2.92 -33.61 -4.05
C PRO A 303 3.50 -32.70 -5.14
N ASN A 304 4.82 -32.80 -5.36
CA ASN A 304 5.50 -32.15 -6.48
C ASN A 304 5.04 -32.76 -7.80
N THR A 305 3.81 -32.45 -8.23
CA THR A 305 3.25 -32.88 -9.51
C THR A 305 3.72 -32.01 -10.66
N ILE A 306 4.33 -30.86 -10.37
CA ILE A 306 5.14 -30.10 -11.33
C ILE A 306 6.55 -30.65 -11.19
N ALA A 307 6.98 -31.45 -12.17
CA ALA A 307 8.38 -31.77 -12.35
C ALA A 307 9.13 -30.44 -12.44
N GLU A 308 10.04 -30.19 -11.50
CA GLU A 308 10.81 -28.96 -11.32
C GLU A 308 10.05 -27.81 -10.62
N SER A 309 9.95 -27.84 -9.28
CA SER A 309 9.80 -26.59 -8.53
C SER A 309 11.09 -25.78 -8.71
N ILE A 310 11.11 -24.89 -9.69
CA ILE A 310 12.21 -23.94 -9.86
C ILE A 310 12.11 -22.96 -8.68
N GLN A 311 12.96 -23.12 -7.67
CA GLN A 311 13.14 -22.04 -6.71
C GLN A 311 13.74 -20.85 -7.44
N ASN A 312 13.20 -19.65 -7.19
CA ASN A 312 13.61 -18.36 -7.76
C ASN A 312 12.98 -17.95 -9.10
N ARG A 313 11.73 -18.34 -9.38
CA ARG A 313 11.00 -17.90 -10.59
C ARG A 313 10.94 -16.38 -10.70
N ARG A 314 10.91 -15.86 -11.92
CA ARG A 314 10.74 -14.42 -12.17
C ARG A 314 9.44 -14.24 -12.93
N LEU A 315 8.45 -13.62 -12.29
CA LEU A 315 7.08 -13.57 -12.80
C LEU A 315 6.76 -12.19 -13.36
N TYR A 316 6.28 -12.13 -14.58
CA TYR A 316 5.53 -10.97 -15.07
C TYR A 316 4.05 -11.29 -15.04
N VAL A 317 3.32 -10.66 -14.11
CA VAL A 317 1.87 -10.83 -14.00
C VAL A 317 1.19 -9.77 -14.87
N SER A 318 0.83 -10.18 -16.08
CA SER A 318 0.10 -9.35 -17.04
C SER A 318 -1.40 -9.42 -16.81
N ARG A 319 -2.17 -8.65 -17.58
CA ARG A 319 -3.63 -8.66 -17.59
C ARG A 319 -4.13 -9.01 -18.98
N ARG A 320 -5.07 -9.93 -19.07
CA ARG A 320 -5.79 -10.12 -20.32
C ARG A 320 -6.53 -8.82 -20.69
N PRO A 321 -6.60 -8.47 -21.98
CA PRO A 321 -7.44 -7.36 -22.44
C PRO A 321 -8.90 -7.67 -22.10
N THR A 322 -9.41 -7.09 -21.01
CA THR A 322 -10.82 -7.18 -20.61
C THR A 322 -11.50 -5.84 -20.89
N GLY A 323 -12.83 -5.81 -20.99
CA GLY A 323 -13.60 -4.63 -21.44
C GLY A 323 -13.40 -3.32 -20.66
N ARG A 324 -12.64 -3.31 -19.55
CA ARG A 324 -12.02 -2.11 -18.96
C ARG A 324 -10.53 -2.10 -19.28
N LEU A 325 -10.21 -1.75 -20.51
CA LEU A 325 -8.84 -1.69 -21.02
C LEU A 325 -8.06 -0.60 -20.26
N ARG A 326 -7.11 -1.03 -19.44
CA ARG A 326 -6.04 -0.18 -18.89
C ARG A 326 -4.72 -0.72 -19.45
N PRO A 327 -4.43 -0.47 -20.74
CA PRO A 327 -3.26 -1.03 -21.40
C PRO A 327 -1.99 -0.42 -20.81
N ILE A 328 -0.87 -1.09 -21.05
CA ILE A 328 0.45 -0.48 -20.95
C ILE A 328 0.89 -0.15 -22.37
N LYS A 329 0.90 1.13 -22.72
CA LYS A 329 1.52 1.61 -23.95
C LYS A 329 3.02 1.33 -23.87
N ASN A 330 3.53 0.66 -24.90
CA ASN A 330 4.91 0.16 -24.99
C ASN A 330 5.24 -1.05 -24.08
N GLU A 331 4.24 -1.85 -23.71
CA GLU A 331 4.43 -3.14 -23.02
C GLU A 331 5.41 -4.09 -23.74
N PRO A 332 5.41 -4.22 -25.09
CA PRO A 332 6.29 -5.18 -25.77
C PRO A 332 7.79 -4.96 -25.49
N GLU A 333 8.27 -3.72 -25.44
CA GLU A 333 9.67 -3.41 -25.13
C GLU A 333 10.04 -3.86 -23.70
N MET A 334 9.13 -3.64 -22.74
CA MET A 334 9.33 -4.10 -21.37
C MET A 334 9.31 -5.63 -21.30
N VAL A 335 8.38 -6.29 -21.98
CA VAL A 335 8.27 -7.76 -21.96
C VAL A 335 9.48 -8.41 -22.62
N GLU A 336 9.98 -7.88 -23.73
CA GLU A 336 11.22 -8.33 -24.37
C GLU A 336 12.41 -8.20 -23.41
N MET A 337 12.54 -7.06 -22.72
CA MET A 337 13.56 -6.90 -21.68
C MET A 337 13.42 -7.93 -20.55
N LEU A 338 12.20 -8.17 -20.05
CA LEU A 338 11.95 -9.15 -19.00
C LEU A 338 12.27 -10.58 -19.46
N ASP A 339 11.98 -10.92 -20.71
CA ASP A 339 12.32 -12.23 -21.31
C ASP A 339 13.84 -12.46 -21.30
N THR A 340 14.65 -11.44 -21.62
CA THR A 340 16.13 -11.54 -21.51
C THR A 340 16.62 -11.80 -20.08
N LEU A 341 15.80 -11.48 -19.07
CA LEU A 341 16.07 -11.75 -17.67
C LEU A 341 15.41 -13.06 -17.19
N GLY A 342 14.87 -13.88 -18.09
CA GLY A 342 14.26 -15.17 -17.76
C GLY A 342 12.91 -15.05 -17.03
N PHE A 343 12.15 -14.00 -17.31
CA PHE A 343 10.79 -13.88 -16.77
C PHE A 343 9.79 -14.76 -17.52
N GLU A 344 8.87 -15.36 -16.78
CA GLU A 344 7.67 -15.99 -17.31
C GLU A 344 6.50 -15.00 -17.25
N THR A 345 5.80 -14.82 -18.38
CA THR A 345 4.55 -14.06 -18.40
C THR A 345 3.39 -14.96 -17.98
N ILE A 346 2.67 -14.58 -16.93
CA ILE A 346 1.53 -15.31 -16.41
C ILE A 346 0.28 -14.43 -16.32
N TYR A 347 -0.88 -15.06 -16.34
CA TYR A 347 -2.18 -14.46 -16.06
C TYR A 347 -2.80 -15.20 -14.89
N PHE A 348 -3.11 -14.51 -13.79
CA PHE A 348 -3.68 -15.18 -12.61
C PHE A 348 -5.02 -15.86 -12.92
N GLU A 349 -5.76 -15.36 -13.90
CA GLU A 349 -7.02 -15.94 -14.37
C GLU A 349 -6.89 -17.38 -14.90
N ASP A 350 -5.68 -17.80 -15.27
CA ASP A 350 -5.40 -19.15 -15.77
C ASP A 350 -5.15 -20.16 -14.65
N TYR A 351 -5.05 -19.69 -13.39
CA TYR A 351 -4.67 -20.48 -12.24
C TYR A 351 -5.74 -20.40 -11.14
N ASN A 352 -5.94 -21.50 -10.45
CA ASN A 352 -6.74 -21.48 -9.23
C ASN A 352 -5.95 -20.87 -8.05
N ALA A 353 -6.64 -20.54 -6.96
CA ALA A 353 -6.07 -19.82 -5.82
C ALA A 353 -4.86 -20.52 -5.20
N LEU A 354 -4.82 -21.85 -5.18
CA LEU A 354 -3.69 -22.60 -4.61
C LEU A 354 -2.49 -22.60 -5.56
N GLU A 355 -2.72 -22.68 -6.87
CA GLU A 355 -1.69 -22.50 -7.90
C GLU A 355 -1.14 -21.07 -7.91
N GLN A 356 -2.00 -20.05 -7.81
CA GLN A 356 -1.58 -18.66 -7.69
C GLN A 356 -0.67 -18.45 -6.48
N ALA A 357 -1.07 -18.99 -5.32
CA ALA A 357 -0.27 -18.90 -4.10
C ALA A 357 1.06 -19.66 -4.24
N ARG A 358 1.06 -20.84 -4.89
CA ARG A 358 2.28 -21.60 -5.19
C ARG A 358 3.24 -20.83 -6.08
N LEU A 359 2.76 -20.32 -7.23
CA LEU A 359 3.54 -19.51 -8.17
C LEU A 359 4.25 -18.36 -7.46
N VAL A 360 3.49 -17.60 -6.67
CA VAL A 360 4.03 -16.44 -5.95
C VAL A 360 4.98 -16.84 -4.83
N SER A 361 4.76 -17.98 -4.17
CA SER A 361 5.67 -18.48 -3.13
C SER A 361 7.02 -18.98 -3.66
N GLU A 362 7.09 -19.36 -4.94
CA GLU A 362 8.30 -19.84 -5.63
C GLU A 362 9.09 -18.70 -6.31
N ALA A 363 8.54 -17.48 -6.33
CA ALA A 363 9.11 -16.34 -7.05
C ALA A 363 10.23 -15.63 -6.28
N SER A 364 11.29 -15.23 -7.00
CA SER A 364 12.33 -14.30 -6.56
C SER A 364 12.00 -12.85 -6.93
N VAL A 365 11.35 -12.64 -8.08
CA VAL A 365 10.93 -11.32 -8.55
C VAL A 365 9.55 -11.41 -9.17
N ILE A 366 8.69 -10.44 -8.88
CA ILE A 366 7.36 -10.31 -9.47
C ILE A 366 7.21 -8.89 -10.00
N VAL A 367 7.04 -8.73 -11.30
CA VAL A 367 6.63 -7.47 -11.92
C VAL A 367 5.13 -7.56 -12.23
N THR A 368 4.35 -6.59 -11.79
CA THR A 368 2.89 -6.60 -11.96
C THR A 368 2.32 -5.20 -12.11
N VAL A 369 1.13 -5.10 -12.67
CA VAL A 369 0.40 -3.82 -12.80
C VAL A 369 -0.52 -3.60 -11.60
N HIS A 370 -0.58 -2.37 -11.09
CA HIS A 370 -1.43 -2.02 -9.95
C HIS A 370 -2.87 -2.52 -10.09
N GLY A 371 -3.33 -3.29 -9.10
CA GLY A 371 -4.72 -3.71 -8.92
C GLY A 371 -4.82 -4.94 -8.04
N ALA A 372 -6.01 -5.53 -7.96
CA ALA A 372 -6.33 -6.48 -6.89
C ALA A 372 -5.43 -7.73 -6.86
N GLY A 373 -4.87 -8.16 -8.00
CA GLY A 373 -3.92 -9.28 -8.06
C GLY A 373 -2.63 -9.07 -7.26
N VAL A 374 -2.23 -7.82 -6.98
CA VAL A 374 -1.07 -7.51 -6.12
C VAL A 374 -1.26 -8.07 -4.71
N ALA A 375 -2.50 -8.32 -4.25
CA ALA A 375 -2.78 -8.97 -2.98
C ALA A 375 -2.17 -10.39 -2.87
N ASN A 376 -1.89 -11.06 -4.00
CA ASN A 376 -1.18 -12.35 -3.99
C ASN A 376 0.25 -12.26 -3.42
N MET A 377 0.84 -11.05 -3.33
CA MET A 377 2.07 -10.79 -2.58
C MET A 377 2.05 -11.38 -1.16
N LEU A 378 0.86 -11.56 -0.57
CA LEU A 378 0.69 -12.26 0.71
C LEU A 378 1.50 -13.56 0.80
N TYR A 379 1.54 -14.34 -0.28
CA TYR A 379 2.16 -15.66 -0.32
C TYR A 379 3.62 -15.64 -0.77
N ALA A 380 4.18 -14.46 -1.05
CA ALA A 380 5.57 -14.34 -1.49
C ALA A 380 6.54 -14.75 -0.38
N HIS A 381 7.71 -15.24 -0.79
CA HIS A 381 8.84 -15.43 0.12
C HIS A 381 9.39 -14.08 0.60
N ALA A 382 10.06 -14.07 1.76
CA ALA A 382 10.57 -12.84 2.38
C ALA A 382 11.58 -12.09 1.50
N ASP A 383 12.40 -12.84 0.74
CA ASP A 383 13.41 -12.25 -0.15
C ASP A 383 12.85 -11.84 -1.52
N CYS A 384 11.58 -12.10 -1.82
CA CYS A 384 10.99 -11.78 -3.10
C CYS A 384 10.88 -10.25 -3.29
N LEU A 385 11.31 -9.74 -4.44
CA LEU A 385 11.04 -8.37 -4.88
C LEU A 385 9.73 -8.32 -5.68
N VAL A 386 8.74 -7.61 -5.16
CA VAL A 386 7.48 -7.31 -5.86
C VAL A 386 7.52 -5.87 -6.36
N ILE A 387 7.53 -5.69 -7.68
CA ILE A 387 7.50 -4.40 -8.36
C ILE A 387 6.10 -4.16 -8.93
N GLU A 388 5.43 -3.13 -8.43
CA GLU A 388 4.13 -2.70 -8.93
C GLU A 388 4.27 -1.50 -9.88
N LEU A 389 3.96 -1.72 -11.16
CA LEU A 389 3.81 -0.68 -12.17
C LEU A 389 2.53 0.12 -11.89
N SER A 390 2.69 1.43 -11.75
CA SER A 390 1.62 2.32 -11.29
C SER A 390 1.77 3.72 -11.88
N SER A 391 0.76 4.57 -11.67
CA SER A 391 0.75 5.95 -12.12
C SER A 391 0.47 6.93 -10.97
N LEU A 392 0.57 8.23 -11.26
CA LEU A 392 0.25 9.26 -10.28
C LEU A 392 -1.22 9.22 -9.83
N GLN A 393 -2.19 8.94 -10.71
CA GLN A 393 -3.59 8.77 -10.32
C GLN A 393 -3.76 7.70 -9.23
N ILE A 394 -3.05 6.58 -9.39
CA ILE A 394 -3.09 5.49 -8.41
C ILE A 394 -2.39 5.91 -7.12
N ALA A 395 -1.23 6.58 -7.20
CA ALA A 395 -0.56 7.11 -6.02
C ALA A 395 -1.51 8.00 -5.21
N LEU A 396 -2.18 8.97 -5.85
CA LEU A 396 -3.11 9.90 -5.19
C LEU A 396 -4.25 9.20 -4.43
N LEU A 397 -4.72 8.06 -4.95
CA LEU A 397 -5.93 7.41 -4.46
C LEU A 397 -5.70 6.16 -3.60
N ARG A 398 -4.60 5.45 -3.81
CA ARG A 398 -4.37 4.07 -3.37
C ARG A 398 -2.98 3.81 -2.80
N PHE A 399 -2.14 4.84 -2.61
CA PHE A 399 -0.79 4.64 -2.08
C PHE A 399 -0.84 3.99 -0.69
N GLY A 400 -0.16 2.85 -0.62
CA GLY A 400 0.03 2.00 0.55
C GLY A 400 -1.12 1.07 0.90
N ASP A 401 -2.10 0.91 0.00
CA ASP A 401 -3.16 -0.10 0.18
C ASP A 401 -2.58 -1.51 0.36
N PHE A 402 -1.47 -1.84 -0.31
CA PHE A 402 -0.83 -3.16 -0.22
C PHE A 402 0.19 -3.33 0.91
N ASN A 403 0.44 -2.31 1.74
CA ASN A 403 1.39 -2.38 2.84
C ASN A 403 1.13 -3.55 3.81
N PRO A 404 -0.11 -3.86 4.22
CA PRO A 404 -0.37 -4.99 5.10
C PRO A 404 0.10 -6.33 4.52
N PHE A 405 0.04 -6.50 3.19
CA PHE A 405 0.52 -7.70 2.51
C PHE A 405 2.05 -7.77 2.50
N ALA A 406 2.74 -6.63 2.33
CA ALA A 406 4.21 -6.57 2.41
C ALA A 406 4.70 -6.85 3.84
N ILE A 407 3.99 -6.33 4.86
CA ILE A 407 4.28 -6.63 6.27
C ILE A 407 4.11 -8.13 6.57
N ALA A 408 3.00 -8.72 6.13
CA ALA A 408 2.69 -10.14 6.38
C ALA A 408 3.62 -11.09 5.61
N SER A 409 3.95 -10.79 4.36
CA SER A 409 4.82 -11.61 3.51
C SER A 409 6.31 -11.43 3.80
N LYS A 410 6.68 -10.27 4.36
CA LYS A 410 8.06 -9.76 4.46
C LYS A 410 8.72 -9.45 3.13
N ALA A 411 7.99 -9.57 2.02
CA ALA A 411 8.51 -9.28 0.69
C ALA A 411 8.98 -7.82 0.57
N ARG A 412 9.98 -7.61 -0.29
CA ARG A 412 10.42 -6.28 -0.67
C ARG A 412 9.43 -5.73 -1.69
N TYR A 413 8.73 -4.66 -1.37
CA TYR A 413 7.65 -4.12 -2.21
C TYR A 413 8.02 -2.75 -2.77
N SER A 414 8.11 -2.65 -4.10
CA SER A 414 8.52 -1.43 -4.80
C SER A 414 7.38 -0.91 -5.66
N HIS A 415 6.96 0.33 -5.40
CA HIS A 415 6.15 1.07 -6.34
C HIS A 415 7.03 1.61 -7.46
N PHE A 416 6.68 1.34 -8.72
CA PHE A 416 7.39 1.83 -9.90
C PHE A 416 6.45 2.70 -10.72
N PHE A 417 6.58 4.01 -10.56
CA PHE A 417 5.66 4.98 -11.15
C PHE A 417 6.11 5.36 -12.56
N VAL A 418 5.26 5.08 -13.54
CA VAL A 418 5.42 5.44 -14.95
C VAL A 418 4.37 6.48 -15.34
N ASP A 419 4.43 6.96 -16.58
CA ASP A 419 3.49 7.95 -17.06
C ASP A 419 2.09 7.35 -17.28
N HIS A 420 1.09 8.23 -17.38
CA HIS A 420 -0.23 7.85 -17.85
C HIS A 420 -0.20 7.57 -19.35
N ASP A 421 -1.03 6.64 -19.82
CA ASP A 421 -1.35 6.53 -21.23
C ASP A 421 -2.22 7.72 -21.66
N TRP A 422 -1.55 8.83 -21.96
CA TRP A 422 -2.14 10.11 -22.35
C TRP A 422 -1.35 10.71 -23.52
N GLU A 423 -1.96 11.61 -24.29
CA GLU A 423 -1.30 12.23 -25.44
C GLU A 423 -0.07 13.05 -25.00
N ASP A 424 -0.28 13.97 -24.06
CA ASP A 424 0.75 14.80 -23.46
C ASP A 424 1.16 14.26 -22.09
N GLN A 425 2.47 14.03 -21.92
CA GLN A 425 3.03 13.53 -20.65
C GLN A 425 3.14 14.63 -19.59
N GLU A 426 2.93 15.90 -19.93
CA GLU A 426 2.85 16.97 -18.95
C GLU A 426 1.43 17.09 -18.35
N THR A 427 0.43 16.44 -18.93
CA THR A 427 -0.97 16.54 -18.49
C THR A 427 -1.34 15.41 -17.52
N ILE A 428 -1.90 15.76 -16.36
CA ILE A 428 -2.44 14.80 -15.39
C ILE A 428 -3.94 14.57 -15.68
N PRO A 429 -4.37 13.36 -16.08
CA PRO A 429 -5.77 13.12 -16.44
C PRO A 429 -6.71 13.26 -15.23
N ASN A 430 -7.82 13.98 -15.42
CA ASN A 430 -8.83 14.14 -14.38
C ASN A 430 -9.49 12.79 -14.04
N PHE A 431 -9.36 12.35 -12.79
CA PHE A 431 -9.91 11.07 -12.34
C PHE A 431 -11.44 11.00 -12.37
N ALA A 432 -12.14 12.10 -12.04
CA ALA A 432 -13.61 12.12 -12.00
C ALA A 432 -14.21 11.97 -13.39
N GLU A 433 -13.53 12.48 -14.42
CA GLU A 433 -13.96 12.44 -15.81
C GLU A 433 -13.52 11.15 -16.50
N HIS A 434 -12.26 10.75 -16.31
CA HIS A 434 -11.63 9.68 -17.11
C HIS A 434 -11.46 8.36 -16.36
N SER A 435 -11.78 8.31 -15.06
CA SER A 435 -11.40 7.20 -14.17
C SER A 435 -9.88 6.94 -14.20
N ILE A 436 -9.44 5.73 -13.80
CA ILE A 436 -8.03 5.33 -13.88
C ILE A 436 -7.70 5.01 -15.35
N VAL A 437 -6.78 5.77 -15.93
CA VAL A 437 -6.31 5.53 -17.31
C VAL A 437 -5.19 4.47 -17.36
N GLY A 438 -4.80 4.05 -18.57
CA GLY A 438 -3.68 3.14 -18.79
C GLY A 438 -2.33 3.73 -18.39
N LEU A 439 -1.28 2.96 -18.59
CA LEU A 439 0.11 3.36 -18.31
C LEU A 439 0.87 3.55 -19.62
N LYS A 440 1.87 4.42 -19.63
CA LYS A 440 2.87 4.51 -20.71
C LYS A 440 4.25 4.32 -20.10
N ILE A 441 4.98 3.32 -20.57
CA ILE A 441 6.36 3.06 -20.14
C ILE A 441 7.33 3.56 -21.22
N SER A 442 8.27 4.43 -20.84
CA SER A 442 9.33 4.91 -21.74
C SER A 442 10.51 3.94 -21.75
N SER A 443 11.35 3.98 -22.78
CA SER A 443 12.59 3.18 -22.84
C SER A 443 13.50 3.42 -21.62
N ASN A 444 13.63 4.68 -21.19
CA ASN A 444 14.35 5.03 -19.95
C ASN A 444 13.75 4.37 -18.69
N ALA A 445 12.42 4.21 -18.65
CA ALA A 445 11.76 3.50 -17.56
C ALA A 445 11.99 1.98 -17.65
N VAL A 446 12.03 1.40 -18.85
CA VAL A 446 12.40 -0.01 -19.06
C VAL A 446 13.83 -0.27 -18.57
N ASP A 447 14.78 0.60 -18.94
CA ASP A 447 16.17 0.52 -18.50
C ASP A 447 16.32 0.66 -16.97
N MET A 448 15.57 1.58 -16.37
CA MET A 448 15.56 1.75 -14.92
C MET A 448 14.96 0.52 -14.22
N LEU A 449 13.88 -0.06 -14.75
CA LEU A 449 13.28 -1.28 -14.24
C LEU A 449 14.27 -2.45 -14.31
N ARG A 450 14.93 -2.63 -15.46
CA ARG A 450 16.02 -3.61 -15.63
C ARG A 450 17.09 -3.45 -14.56
N SER A 451 17.52 -2.21 -14.35
CA SER A 451 18.55 -1.88 -13.36
C SER A 451 18.15 -2.25 -11.93
N ILE A 452 16.90 -2.00 -11.53
CA ILE A 452 16.36 -2.38 -10.22
C ILE A 452 16.31 -3.91 -10.06
N ILE A 453 15.91 -4.63 -11.11
CA ILE A 453 15.85 -6.09 -11.10
C ILE A 453 17.26 -6.69 -10.97
N LEU A 454 18.23 -6.18 -11.72
CA LEU A 454 19.64 -6.62 -11.64
C LEU A 454 20.23 -6.31 -10.25
N ALA A 455 19.99 -5.11 -9.73
CA ALA A 455 20.41 -4.72 -8.38
C ALA A 455 19.90 -5.66 -7.28
N HIS A 456 18.68 -6.15 -7.43
CA HIS A 456 18.09 -7.09 -6.49
C HIS A 456 18.60 -8.53 -6.66
N THR A 457 18.74 -8.98 -7.91
CA THR A 457 19.13 -10.36 -8.21
C THR A 457 20.64 -10.61 -8.16
N GLN A 458 21.44 -9.54 -8.22
CA GLN A 458 22.91 -9.58 -8.19
C GLN A 458 23.46 -8.48 -7.25
N PRO A 459 23.13 -8.52 -5.94
CA PRO A 459 23.47 -7.45 -5.01
C PRO A 459 24.98 -7.29 -4.79
N ASP A 460 25.73 -8.39 -4.78
CA ASP A 460 27.19 -8.36 -4.61
C ASP A 460 27.89 -7.74 -5.82
N GLU A 461 27.39 -8.00 -7.03
CA GLU A 461 27.90 -7.40 -8.26
C GLU A 461 27.67 -5.89 -8.27
N LEU A 462 26.46 -5.46 -7.89
CA LEU A 462 26.17 -4.03 -7.71
C LEU A 462 27.12 -3.38 -6.69
N ALA A 463 27.28 -3.97 -5.51
CA ALA A 463 28.14 -3.42 -4.46
C ALA A 463 29.61 -3.31 -4.92
N ASN A 464 30.11 -4.32 -5.61
CA ASN A 464 31.47 -4.34 -6.16
C ASN A 464 31.66 -3.27 -7.25
N ASN A 465 30.71 -3.14 -8.18
CA ASN A 465 30.76 -2.14 -9.25
C ASN A 465 30.72 -0.72 -8.68
N LEU A 466 29.83 -0.45 -7.72
CA LEU A 466 29.77 0.85 -7.03
C LEU A 466 31.08 1.18 -6.32
N SER A 467 31.67 0.22 -5.58
CA SER A 467 32.93 0.44 -4.87
C SER A 467 34.11 0.72 -5.82
N LYS A 468 34.17 0.03 -6.96
CA LYS A 468 35.19 0.28 -8.00
C LYS A 468 35.02 1.67 -8.61
N CYS A 469 33.80 2.02 -9.01
CA CYS A 469 33.52 3.34 -9.57
C CYS A 469 33.85 4.46 -8.59
N GLU A 470 33.48 4.31 -7.31
CA GLU A 470 33.79 5.29 -6.27
C GLU A 470 35.30 5.51 -6.11
N LYS A 471 36.09 4.42 -6.04
CA LYS A 471 37.55 4.47 -5.95
C LYS A 471 38.19 5.13 -7.16
N MET A 472 37.83 4.71 -8.38
CA MET A 472 38.37 5.28 -9.62
C MET A 472 38.01 6.77 -9.73
N ASN A 473 36.78 7.15 -9.36
CA ASN A 473 36.38 8.55 -9.34
C ASN A 473 37.17 9.36 -8.30
N ALA A 474 37.40 8.82 -7.10
CA ALA A 474 38.18 9.48 -6.05
C ALA A 474 39.66 9.67 -6.44
N ASN A 475 40.23 8.73 -7.19
CA ASN A 475 41.59 8.78 -7.71
C ASN A 475 41.73 9.57 -9.02
N GLU A 476 40.64 10.12 -9.56
CA GLU A 476 40.61 10.82 -10.85
C GLU A 476 41.01 9.94 -12.07
N GLU A 477 40.80 8.62 -11.99
CA GLU A 477 41.07 7.63 -13.03
C GLU A 477 39.96 7.58 -14.10
N TYR A 478 39.66 8.71 -14.74
CA TYR A 478 38.43 8.89 -15.53
C TYR A 478 38.31 8.00 -16.78
N GLU A 479 39.43 7.59 -17.38
CA GLU A 479 39.41 6.68 -18.55
C GLU A 479 39.01 5.25 -18.15
N ALA A 480 39.63 4.74 -17.07
CA ALA A 480 39.26 3.45 -16.49
C ALA A 480 37.82 3.46 -15.95
N LEU A 481 37.43 4.54 -15.27
CA LEU A 481 36.06 4.74 -14.78
C LEU A 481 35.04 4.74 -15.91
N ASN A 482 35.31 5.45 -17.02
CA ASN A 482 34.38 5.52 -18.15
C ASN A 482 34.18 4.15 -18.80
N THR A 483 35.27 3.40 -18.96
CA THR A 483 35.23 2.03 -19.49
C THR A 483 34.40 1.14 -18.57
N HIS A 484 34.71 1.15 -17.26
CA HIS A 484 34.01 0.32 -16.29
C HIS A 484 32.52 0.67 -16.19
N LEU A 485 32.17 1.96 -16.22
CA LEU A 485 30.79 2.42 -16.27
C LEU A 485 30.09 1.92 -17.54
N THR A 486 30.70 2.05 -18.71
CA THR A 486 30.10 1.62 -19.99
C THR A 486 29.69 0.14 -19.95
N ASP A 487 30.56 -0.71 -19.40
CA ASP A 487 30.32 -2.16 -19.33
C ASP A 487 29.25 -2.55 -18.29
N ASN A 488 29.09 -1.75 -17.24
CA ASN A 488 28.30 -2.13 -16.05
C ASN A 488 27.11 -1.20 -15.77
N PHE A 489 26.89 -0.17 -16.59
CA PHE A 489 25.92 0.90 -16.29
C PHE A 489 24.51 0.37 -16.09
N GLY A 490 24.13 -0.67 -16.83
CA GLY A 490 22.82 -1.32 -16.75
C GLY A 490 22.44 -1.74 -15.32
N HIS A 491 23.41 -2.09 -14.46
CA HIS A 491 23.16 -2.49 -13.07
C HIS A 491 22.90 -1.29 -12.15
N MET A 492 23.18 -0.06 -12.60
CA MET A 492 23.26 1.12 -11.74
C MET A 492 22.47 2.34 -12.24
N LEU A 493 21.76 2.25 -13.37
CA LEU A 493 20.92 3.31 -13.96
C LEU A 493 19.82 3.89 -13.05
N HIS A 494 19.41 3.14 -12.04
CA HIS A 494 18.42 3.60 -11.06
C HIS A 494 19.04 4.46 -9.94
N LEU A 495 20.38 4.58 -9.88
CA LEU A 495 21.12 5.30 -8.85
C LEU A 495 21.69 6.62 -9.38
N PRO A 496 21.64 7.71 -8.59
CA PRO A 496 22.12 9.03 -9.05
C PRO A 496 23.65 9.11 -9.19
N ASP A 497 24.41 8.42 -8.32
CA ASP A 497 25.88 8.55 -8.23
C ASP A 497 26.62 8.06 -9.49
N PRO A 498 26.28 6.91 -10.09
CA PRO A 498 26.81 6.49 -11.40
C PRO A 498 26.64 7.53 -12.50
N HIS A 499 25.50 8.22 -12.55
CA HIS A 499 25.31 9.32 -13.51
C HIS A 499 26.23 10.51 -13.19
N VAL A 500 26.44 10.84 -11.91
CA VAL A 500 27.40 11.90 -11.53
C VAL A 500 28.82 11.54 -11.96
N TRP A 501 29.24 10.29 -11.79
CA TRP A 501 30.55 9.80 -12.21
C TRP A 501 30.72 9.81 -13.73
N ALA A 502 29.71 9.34 -14.48
CA ALA A 502 29.70 9.43 -15.94
C ALA A 502 29.80 10.89 -16.43
N ALA A 503 29.12 11.82 -15.75
CA ALA A 503 29.25 13.25 -16.06
C ALA A 503 30.65 13.81 -15.80
N ASN A 504 31.36 13.30 -14.78
CA ASN A 504 32.75 13.68 -14.52
C ASN A 504 33.67 13.17 -15.65
N CYS A 505 33.51 11.92 -16.07
CA CYS A 505 34.23 11.34 -17.21
C CYS A 505 34.01 12.17 -18.49
N ALA A 506 32.75 12.44 -18.85
CA ALA A 506 32.42 13.24 -20.02
C ALA A 506 32.98 14.67 -19.96
N THR A 507 32.99 15.29 -18.77
CA THR A 507 33.62 16.62 -18.58
C THR A 507 35.11 16.57 -18.89
N ARG A 508 35.81 15.51 -18.46
CA ARG A 508 37.26 15.33 -18.67
C ARG A 508 37.60 14.99 -20.11
N GLN A 509 36.72 14.28 -20.81
CA GLN A 509 36.84 13.98 -22.25
C GLN A 509 36.47 15.17 -23.15
N GLY A 510 36.04 16.30 -22.59
CA GLY A 510 35.64 17.47 -23.39
C GLY A 510 34.29 17.32 -24.08
N THR A 511 33.39 16.47 -23.56
CA THR A 511 32.03 16.24 -24.07
C THR A 511 30.96 16.81 -23.12
N PRO A 512 30.89 18.14 -22.93
CA PRO A 512 30.06 18.74 -21.89
C PRO A 512 28.54 18.56 -22.11
N LYS A 513 28.09 18.27 -23.34
CA LYS A 513 26.68 17.93 -23.63
C LYS A 513 26.31 16.56 -23.02
N VAL A 514 27.16 15.56 -23.19
CA VAL A 514 27.00 14.23 -22.56
C VAL A 514 27.04 14.36 -21.02
N ALA A 515 27.94 15.20 -20.51
CA ALA A 515 27.98 15.49 -19.08
C ALA A 515 26.66 16.12 -18.57
N LEU A 516 26.02 16.97 -19.37
CA LEU A 516 24.73 17.57 -19.02
C LEU A 516 23.62 16.53 -18.97
N GLU A 517 23.53 15.62 -19.95
CA GLU A 517 22.52 14.55 -19.99
C GLU A 517 22.57 13.68 -18.73
N HIS A 518 23.76 13.23 -18.34
CA HIS A 518 23.94 12.47 -17.10
C HIS A 518 23.58 13.29 -15.85
N LEU A 519 23.94 14.58 -15.80
CA LEU A 519 23.60 15.43 -14.66
C LEU A 519 22.09 15.68 -14.53
N VAL A 520 21.37 15.87 -15.64
CA VAL A 520 19.90 15.95 -15.63
C VAL A 520 19.32 14.67 -15.05
N ARG A 521 19.77 13.51 -15.53
CA ARG A 521 19.28 12.21 -15.02
C ARG A 521 19.57 12.02 -13.54
N ALA A 522 20.77 12.36 -13.09
CA ALA A 522 21.14 12.30 -11.68
C ALA A 522 20.24 13.22 -10.82
N ALA A 523 19.95 14.43 -11.29
CA ALA A 523 19.09 15.40 -10.59
C ALA A 523 17.65 14.88 -10.44
N GLN A 524 17.11 14.25 -11.49
CA GLN A 524 15.80 13.61 -11.47
C GLN A 524 15.73 12.43 -10.51
N LEU A 525 16.78 11.59 -10.44
CA LEU A 525 16.84 10.46 -9.52
C LEU A 525 17.02 10.87 -8.05
N ALA A 526 17.58 12.06 -7.81
CA ALA A 526 17.86 12.59 -6.47
C ALA A 526 17.36 14.03 -6.29
N PRO A 527 16.03 14.26 -6.30
CA PRO A 527 15.43 15.60 -6.27
C PRO A 527 15.79 16.41 -5.02
N TRP A 528 16.28 15.75 -3.96
CA TRP A 528 16.66 16.35 -2.68
C TRP A 528 18.10 16.88 -2.67
N ARG A 529 18.94 16.56 -3.66
CA ARG A 529 20.37 16.92 -3.65
C ARG A 529 20.60 18.29 -4.29
N ARG A 530 20.42 19.38 -3.52
CA ARG A 530 20.57 20.79 -4.00
C ARG A 530 21.80 21.06 -4.86
N LYS A 531 22.99 20.60 -4.43
CA LYS A 531 24.26 20.82 -5.15
C LYS A 531 24.24 20.23 -6.56
N LEU A 532 23.50 19.15 -6.77
CA LEU A 532 23.38 18.49 -8.07
C LEU A 532 22.60 19.36 -9.05
N TYR A 533 21.48 19.92 -8.63
CA TYR A 533 20.71 20.88 -9.43
C TYR A 533 21.52 22.13 -9.76
N GLU A 534 22.19 22.73 -8.76
CA GLU A 534 23.00 23.93 -8.99
C GLU A 534 24.13 23.68 -10.01
N ARG A 535 24.77 22.51 -9.95
CA ARG A 535 25.78 22.08 -10.93
C ARG A 535 25.17 21.93 -12.32
N THR A 536 24.01 21.28 -12.40
CA THR A 536 23.30 21.00 -13.66
C THR A 536 22.84 22.29 -14.34
N LEU A 537 22.19 23.21 -13.60
CA LEU A 537 21.73 24.50 -14.12
C LEU A 537 22.88 25.39 -14.60
N LYS A 538 24.01 25.42 -13.87
CA LYS A 538 25.22 26.13 -14.31
C LYS A 538 25.75 25.59 -15.64
N LEU A 539 25.79 24.26 -15.80
CA LEU A 539 26.25 23.63 -17.03
C LEU A 539 25.28 23.88 -18.20
N ALA A 540 23.97 23.70 -17.98
CA ALA A 540 22.94 23.98 -18.97
C ALA A 540 22.99 25.43 -19.45
N LYS A 541 23.15 26.39 -18.53
CA LYS A 541 23.32 27.80 -18.86
C LYS A 541 24.56 28.05 -19.72
N ARG A 542 25.71 27.49 -19.33
CA ARG A 542 26.98 27.63 -20.06
C ARG A 542 26.91 27.07 -21.49
N LEU A 543 26.14 26.00 -21.68
CA LEU A 543 25.95 25.36 -22.99
C LEU A 543 24.78 25.95 -23.78
N GLU A 544 24.11 26.97 -23.27
CA GLU A 544 22.89 27.54 -23.84
C GLU A 544 21.79 26.49 -24.11
N ALA A 545 21.75 25.42 -23.31
CA ALA A 545 20.80 24.33 -23.44
C ALA A 545 19.47 24.66 -22.74
N SER A 546 18.66 25.52 -23.37
CA SER A 546 17.42 26.05 -22.78
C SER A 546 16.44 24.99 -22.32
N GLN A 547 16.19 23.96 -23.14
CA GLN A 547 15.26 22.88 -22.79
C GLN A 547 15.70 22.10 -21.53
N HIS A 548 16.97 21.73 -21.43
CA HIS A 548 17.52 21.05 -20.25
C HIS A 548 17.51 21.96 -19.02
N PHE A 549 17.76 23.26 -19.22
CA PHE A 549 17.67 24.24 -18.15
C PHE A 549 16.24 24.31 -17.61
N ASP A 550 15.24 24.47 -18.49
CA ASP A 550 13.83 24.58 -18.11
C ASP A 550 13.32 23.33 -17.40
N GLU A 551 13.74 22.15 -17.86
CA GLU A 551 13.40 20.88 -17.21
C GLU A 551 13.94 20.81 -15.77
N VAL A 552 15.22 21.10 -15.58
CA VAL A 552 15.89 21.00 -14.28
C VAL A 552 15.44 22.13 -13.35
N ALA A 553 15.20 23.33 -13.90
CA ALA A 553 14.77 24.50 -13.15
C ALA A 553 13.36 24.30 -12.57
N PHE A 554 12.46 23.69 -13.35
CA PHE A 554 11.11 23.33 -12.90
C PHE A 554 11.16 22.47 -11.63
N ASP A 555 11.91 21.39 -11.66
CA ASP A 555 12.07 20.48 -10.52
C ASP A 555 12.80 21.17 -9.35
N PHE A 556 13.84 21.98 -9.63
CA PHE A 556 14.63 22.69 -8.62
C PHE A 556 13.80 23.66 -7.78
N PHE A 557 13.09 24.59 -8.44
CA PHE A 557 12.36 25.65 -7.74
C PHE A 557 11.25 25.07 -6.87
N HIS A 558 10.61 24.00 -7.33
CA HIS A 558 9.59 23.32 -6.54
C HIS A 558 10.19 22.56 -5.34
N HIS A 559 11.17 21.68 -5.56
CA HIS A 559 11.69 20.81 -4.50
C HIS A 559 12.51 21.55 -3.44
N MET A 560 13.16 22.65 -3.82
CA MET A 560 13.97 23.49 -2.92
C MET A 560 13.20 24.67 -2.32
N ASN A 561 11.95 24.90 -2.74
CA ASN A 561 11.16 26.08 -2.36
C ASN A 561 11.94 27.39 -2.61
N GLU A 562 12.58 27.48 -3.78
CA GLU A 562 13.43 28.59 -4.18
C GLU A 562 12.65 29.51 -5.12
N ASP A 563 12.73 30.82 -4.88
CA ASP A 563 12.13 31.81 -5.76
C ASP A 563 12.98 32.00 -7.02
N ALA A 564 12.36 31.81 -8.18
CA ALA A 564 13.05 31.92 -9.46
C ALA A 564 13.66 33.31 -9.66
N SER A 565 12.93 34.39 -9.35
CA SER A 565 13.43 35.76 -9.54
C SER A 565 14.70 36.01 -8.71
N ASN A 566 14.67 35.63 -7.43
CA ASN A 566 15.82 35.70 -6.54
C ASN A 566 16.99 34.83 -7.02
N PHE A 567 16.71 33.61 -7.50
CA PHE A 567 17.74 32.71 -8.01
C PHE A 567 18.54 33.31 -9.17
N PHE A 568 17.85 33.90 -10.14
CA PHE A 568 18.47 34.55 -11.31
C PHE A 568 19.16 35.85 -10.92
N ASN A 569 18.54 36.69 -10.09
CA ASN A 569 19.10 37.96 -9.62
C ASN A 569 20.42 37.77 -8.87
N LEU A 570 20.45 36.83 -7.91
CA LEU A 570 21.67 36.52 -7.13
C LEU A 570 22.84 36.04 -8.01
N ARG A 571 22.54 35.39 -9.14
CA ARG A 571 23.53 34.87 -10.08
C ARG A 571 23.84 35.82 -11.23
N LYS A 572 23.14 36.95 -11.33
CA LYS A 572 23.19 37.90 -12.46
C LYS A 572 22.95 37.20 -13.81
N TRP A 573 22.00 36.28 -13.85
CA TRP A 573 21.64 35.55 -15.07
C TRP A 573 20.39 36.16 -15.70
N ASP A 574 20.38 36.29 -17.03
CA ASP A 574 19.19 36.66 -17.80
C ASP A 574 18.19 35.50 -17.84
N SER A 575 16.94 35.77 -17.44
CA SER A 575 15.82 34.82 -17.40
C SER A 575 14.95 34.83 -18.67
N ALA A 576 15.10 35.82 -19.57
CA ALA A 576 14.18 36.04 -20.69
C ALA A 576 14.08 34.88 -21.70
N ARG A 577 15.05 33.96 -21.69
CA ARG A 577 15.13 32.81 -22.61
C ARG A 577 14.61 31.49 -22.02
N TYR A 578 14.08 31.51 -20.79
CA TYR A 578 13.68 30.31 -20.06
C TYR A 578 12.18 30.32 -19.74
N GLN A 579 11.51 29.20 -19.96
CA GLN A 579 10.09 29.04 -19.64
C GLN A 579 9.92 28.66 -18.16
N LEU A 580 10.06 29.67 -17.31
CA LEU A 580 9.92 29.56 -15.85
C LEU A 580 8.45 29.69 -15.45
N ASN A 581 7.58 28.79 -15.92
CA ASN A 581 6.21 28.79 -15.38
C ASN A 581 6.28 28.28 -13.93
N PRO A 582 5.93 29.11 -12.93
CA PRO A 582 5.77 28.61 -11.57
C PRO A 582 4.59 27.62 -11.53
N PRO A 583 4.52 26.71 -10.54
CA PRO A 583 3.28 26.03 -10.28
C PRO A 583 2.21 27.10 -9.99
N VAL A 584 1.09 27.02 -10.71
CA VAL A 584 -0.16 27.59 -10.21
C VAL A 584 -0.34 27.00 -8.81
N SER A 585 -0.46 27.87 -7.80
CA SER A 585 -0.74 27.44 -6.44
C SER A 585 -2.01 26.59 -6.43
N GLU A 586 -1.91 25.30 -6.11
CA GLU A 586 -3.08 24.46 -5.87
C GLU A 586 -3.73 24.88 -4.55
N GLU A 587 -4.98 25.33 -4.63
CA GLU A 587 -5.98 25.29 -3.54
C GLU A 587 -6.26 23.84 -3.07
#